data_AF-A0A7J7J0K6-F1
#
_entry.id   AF-A0A7J7J0K6-F1
#
_cell.length_a   1.000
_cell.length_b   1.000
_cell.length_c   1.000
_cell.angle_alpha   90.00
_cell.angle_beta   90.00
_cell.angle_gamma   90.00
#
_symmetry.space_group_name_H-M   'P 1'
#
loop_
_entity.id
_entity.type
_entity.pdbx_description
1 polymer ?
#
loop_
_entity_poly.entity_id
_entity_poly.type
_entity_poly.pdbx_seq_one_letter_code
_entity_poly.pdbx_strand_id
1 'polypeptide(L)'
;MKGGYMQALAMVSHNGNVFWPPIVKFKGACEVQIKYFPFDDQTCKLKLGTWSYDGSQVNLTKRRDGIDLNNFQPNGEWRLLGTKVVRNVVYYPCCEAPYIDVTFEVFMRRR
;
A
#
# COMPACT_ATOMS: atom_id res chain seq x y z
N MET A 1 -18.67 -11.13 9.61
CA MET A 1 -17.39 -10.67 9.02
C MET A 1 -16.26 -11.49 9.65
N LYS A 2 -15.85 -12.59 9.02
CA LYS A 2 -14.61 -13.31 9.35
C LYS A 2 -13.63 -13.02 8.20
N GLY A 3 -12.48 -12.42 8.49
CA GLY A 3 -11.42 -12.13 7.51
C GLY A 3 -11.55 -10.79 6.79
N GLY A 4 -10.55 -9.91 6.94
CA GLY A 4 -10.48 -8.59 6.28
C GLY A 4 -10.17 -8.63 4.77
N TYR A 5 -10.29 -9.80 4.13
CA TYR A 5 -10.05 -10.02 2.70
C TYR A 5 -11.16 -10.89 2.12
N MET A 6 -11.51 -10.65 0.85
CA MET A 6 -12.41 -11.55 0.12
C MET A 6 -11.63 -12.77 -0.36
N GLN A 7 -12.20 -13.96 -0.18
CA GLN A 7 -11.56 -15.20 -0.62
C GLN A 7 -11.36 -15.15 -2.14
N ALA A 8 -10.14 -15.40 -2.59
CA ALA A 8 -9.75 -15.35 -3.99
C ALA A 8 -8.90 -16.58 -4.34
N LEU A 9 -9.10 -17.10 -5.55
CA LEU A 9 -8.30 -18.19 -6.10
C LEU A 9 -6.93 -17.65 -6.54
N ALA A 10 -5.90 -18.48 -6.42
CA ALA A 10 -4.58 -18.22 -6.96
C ALA A 10 -4.41 -18.91 -8.32
N MET A 11 -3.67 -18.28 -9.23
CA MET A 11 -3.31 -18.83 -10.53
C MET A 11 -1.88 -19.37 -10.45
N VAL A 12 -1.71 -20.67 -10.68
CA VAL A 12 -0.40 -21.35 -10.64
C VAL A 12 0.05 -21.66 -12.05
N SER A 13 1.23 -21.15 -12.42
CA SER A 13 1.86 -21.42 -13.70
C SER A 13 2.75 -22.66 -13.64
N HIS A 14 2.98 -23.31 -14.78
CA HIS A 14 3.79 -24.54 -14.86
C HIS A 14 5.24 -24.39 -14.38
N ASN A 15 5.77 -23.16 -14.34
CA ASN A 15 7.11 -22.84 -13.84
C ASN A 15 7.16 -22.53 -12.33
N GLY A 16 6.04 -22.73 -11.61
CA GLY A 16 5.94 -22.45 -10.18
C GLY A 16 5.57 -21.01 -9.83
N ASN A 17 5.39 -20.11 -10.81
CA ASN A 17 4.93 -18.75 -10.55
C ASN A 17 3.47 -18.74 -10.08
N VAL A 18 3.22 -18.06 -8.96
CA VAL A 18 1.87 -17.92 -8.39
C VAL A 18 1.42 -16.46 -8.47
N PHE A 19 0.27 -16.22 -9.09
CA PHE A 19 -0.39 -14.92 -9.09
C PHE A 19 -1.66 -14.97 -8.24
N TRP A 20 -1.73 -14.11 -7.23
CA TRP A 20 -2.84 -14.07 -6.28
C TRP A 20 -3.29 -12.63 -6.02
N PRO A 21 -4.40 -12.17 -6.64
CA PRO A 21 -4.93 -10.82 -6.48
C PRO A 21 -6.20 -10.79 -5.61
N PRO A 22 -6.12 -10.88 -4.27
CA PRO A 22 -7.31 -10.76 -3.43
C PRO A 22 -7.84 -9.33 -3.44
N ILE A 23 -9.16 -9.18 -3.33
CA ILE A 23 -9.78 -7.86 -3.12
C ILE A 23 -9.78 -7.59 -1.61
N VAL A 24 -9.11 -6.51 -1.23
CA VAL A 24 -8.89 -6.13 0.17
C VAL A 24 -9.38 -4.70 0.42
N LYS A 25 -10.05 -4.50 1.56
CA LYS A 25 -10.40 -3.16 2.05
C LYS A 25 -9.39 -2.76 3.12
N PHE A 26 -8.50 -1.84 2.80
CA PHE A 26 -7.57 -1.29 3.77
C PHE A 26 -8.22 -0.15 4.56
N LYS A 27 -8.03 -0.16 5.87
CA LYS A 27 -8.33 0.97 6.76
C LYS A 27 -7.04 1.33 7.47
N GLY A 28 -6.58 2.56 7.29
CA GLY A 28 -5.37 3.07 7.91
C GLY A 28 -5.62 4.45 8.50
N ALA A 29 -4.81 4.82 9.49
CA ALA A 29 -4.77 6.19 9.97
C ALA A 29 -3.99 7.04 8.97
N CYS A 30 -4.50 8.24 8.67
CA CYS A 30 -3.81 9.24 7.88
C CYS A 30 -3.74 10.52 8.71
N GLU A 31 -2.55 11.09 8.83
CA GLU A 31 -2.35 12.36 9.51
C GLU A 31 -2.88 13.49 8.63
N VAL A 32 -3.77 14.32 9.20
CA VAL A 32 -4.44 15.40 8.47
C VAL A 32 -3.76 16.73 8.76
N GLN A 33 -3.31 17.42 7.72
CA GLN A 33 -2.73 18.76 7.81
C GLN A 33 -3.76 19.84 7.50
N ILE A 34 -4.25 20.54 8.52
CA ILE A 34 -5.37 21.51 8.40
C ILE A 34 -4.95 22.97 8.19
N LYS A 35 -3.74 23.24 7.69
CA LYS A 35 -3.20 24.60 7.60
C LYS A 35 -3.98 25.52 6.64
N TYR A 36 -4.55 24.98 5.57
CA TYR A 36 -5.18 25.74 4.48
C TYR A 36 -6.67 25.39 4.30
N PHE A 37 -7.34 25.02 5.40
CA PHE A 37 -8.75 24.68 5.39
C PHE A 37 -9.61 25.80 4.74
N PRO A 38 -10.59 25.48 3.86
CA PRO A 38 -11.10 24.15 3.52
C PRO A 38 -10.42 23.45 2.32
N PHE A 39 -9.40 24.06 1.70
CA PHE A 39 -8.70 23.52 0.53
C PHE A 39 -7.31 23.00 0.91
N ASP A 40 -7.28 21.91 1.65
CA ASP A 40 -6.07 21.27 2.16
C ASP A 40 -5.62 20.09 1.31
N ASP A 41 -4.29 19.99 1.16
CA ASP A 41 -3.62 18.84 0.55
C ASP A 41 -3.23 17.84 1.63
N GLN A 42 -3.56 16.58 1.38
CA GLN A 42 -3.29 15.47 2.27
C GLN A 42 -2.41 14.44 1.59
N THR A 43 -1.45 13.92 2.35
CA THR A 43 -0.57 12.83 1.93
C THR A 43 -0.80 11.64 2.85
N CYS A 44 -1.55 10.66 2.37
CA CYS A 44 -1.83 9.44 3.13
C CYS A 44 -0.88 8.31 2.72
N LYS A 45 -0.33 7.61 3.71
CA LYS A 45 0.64 6.53 3.51
C LYS A 45 0.06 5.20 3.98
N LEU A 46 0.16 4.18 3.13
CA LEU A 46 -0.17 2.80 3.46
C LEU A 46 1.09 1.95 3.32
N LYS A 47 1.60 1.45 4.45
CA LYS A 47 2.79 0.61 4.50
C LYS A 47 2.38 -0.85 4.55
N LEU A 48 2.78 -1.62 3.54
CA LEU A 48 2.56 -3.06 3.46
C LEU A 48 3.89 -3.78 3.58
N GLY A 49 3.96 -4.78 4.43
CA GLY A 49 5.16 -5.56 4.69
C GLY A 49 4.80 -6.95 5.21
N THR A 50 5.79 -7.82 5.27
CA THR A 50 5.68 -9.08 5.98
C THR A 50 5.58 -8.83 7.49
N TRP A 51 4.82 -9.67 8.19
CA TRP A 51 4.72 -9.58 9.65
C TRP A 51 5.83 -10.38 10.34
N SER A 52 6.00 -11.64 9.96
CA SER A 52 6.89 -12.58 10.66
C SER A 52 8.23 -12.83 9.95
N TYR A 53 8.34 -12.50 8.67
CA TYR A 53 9.53 -12.81 7.87
C TYR A 53 10.38 -11.57 7.66
N ASP A 54 11.69 -11.69 7.86
CA ASP A 54 12.65 -10.65 7.54
C ASP A 54 13.02 -10.64 6.04
N GLY A 55 13.82 -9.66 5.64
CA GLY A 55 14.20 -9.41 4.25
C GLY A 55 15.15 -10.44 3.63
N SER A 56 15.80 -11.29 4.43
CA SER A 56 16.58 -12.43 3.94
C SER A 56 15.68 -13.59 3.51
N GLN A 57 14.49 -13.70 4.12
CA GLN A 57 13.53 -14.77 3.84
C GLN A 57 12.54 -14.37 2.75
N VAL A 58 12.02 -13.14 2.82
CA VAL A 58 11.04 -12.63 1.85
C VAL A 58 11.46 -11.25 1.34
N ASN A 59 11.80 -11.20 0.05
CA ASN A 59 12.14 -9.95 -0.62
C ASN A 59 10.92 -9.36 -1.34
N LEU A 60 10.27 -8.36 -0.73
CA LEU A 60 9.19 -7.61 -1.38
C LEU A 60 9.76 -6.64 -2.44
N THR A 61 9.14 -6.63 -3.61
CA THR A 61 9.48 -5.73 -4.72
C THR A 61 8.25 -4.99 -5.22
N LYS A 62 8.45 -3.75 -5.70
CA LYS A 62 7.38 -2.99 -6.35
C LYS A 62 7.34 -3.32 -7.83
N ARG A 63 6.13 -3.56 -8.36
CA ARG A 63 5.93 -3.82 -9.80
C ARG A 63 5.95 -2.54 -10.64
N ARG A 64 5.55 -1.42 -10.05
CA ARG A 64 5.45 -0.09 -10.69
C ARG A 64 5.81 1.00 -9.67
N ASP A 65 6.14 2.19 -10.16
CA ASP A 65 6.43 3.36 -9.32
C ASP A 65 5.17 4.09 -8.80
N GLY A 66 4.01 3.77 -9.34
CA GLY A 66 2.71 4.31 -8.97
C GLY A 66 1.64 3.24 -8.82
N ILE A 67 0.50 3.62 -8.24
CA ILE A 67 -0.69 2.76 -8.14
C ILE A 67 -1.34 2.65 -9.52
N ASP A 68 -1.84 1.47 -9.88
CA ASP A 68 -2.65 1.31 -11.09
C ASP A 68 -4.03 1.96 -10.90
N LEU A 69 -4.34 2.96 -11.72
CA LEU A 69 -5.57 3.75 -11.65
C LEU A 69 -6.57 3.42 -12.77
N ASN A 70 -6.34 2.37 -13.56
CA ASN A 70 -7.23 2.03 -14.69
C ASN A 70 -8.69 1.79 -14.25
N ASN A 71 -8.91 1.25 -13.05
CA ASN A 71 -10.23 1.02 -12.46
C ASN A 71 -10.53 1.96 -11.28
N PHE A 72 -9.91 3.14 -11.25
CA PHE A 72 -10.11 4.09 -10.16
C PHE A 72 -11.47 4.79 -10.28
N GLN A 73 -12.27 4.71 -9.22
CA GLN A 73 -13.52 5.47 -9.12
C GLN A 73 -13.27 6.80 -8.37
N PRO A 74 -13.56 7.96 -8.98
CA PRO A 74 -13.36 9.25 -8.32
C PRO A 74 -14.28 9.43 -7.12
N ASN A 75 -13.79 10.16 -6.12
CA ASN A 75 -14.54 10.55 -4.92
C ASN A 75 -15.15 11.94 -5.10
N GLY A 76 -16.31 12.19 -4.48
CA GLY A 76 -17.01 13.48 -4.55
C GLY A 76 -16.32 14.61 -3.79
N GLU A 77 -15.71 14.30 -2.65
CA GLU A 77 -15.06 15.25 -1.75
C GLU A 77 -13.55 15.38 -2.01
N TRP A 78 -12.92 14.31 -2.49
CA TRP A 78 -11.47 14.22 -2.62
C TRP A 78 -11.03 14.09 -4.07
N ARG A 79 -10.11 14.95 -4.49
CA ARG A 79 -9.42 14.87 -5.78
C ARG A 79 -8.07 14.18 -5.59
N LEU A 80 -7.84 13.07 -6.31
CA LEU A 80 -6.52 12.45 -6.39
C LEU A 80 -5.57 13.35 -7.19
N LEU A 81 -4.47 13.77 -6.58
CA LEU A 81 -3.41 14.56 -7.22
C LEU A 81 -2.32 13.67 -7.81
N GLY A 82 -2.02 12.54 -7.17
CA GLY A 82 -0.99 11.63 -7.61
C GLY A 82 -0.79 10.46 -6.65
N THR A 83 0.04 9.51 -7.06
CA THR A 83 0.44 8.37 -6.22
C THR A 83 1.93 8.09 -6.38
N LYS A 84 2.54 7.52 -5.35
CA LYS A 84 3.95 7.12 -5.36
C LYS A 84 4.13 5.83 -4.58
N VAL A 85 4.99 4.94 -5.08
CA VAL A 85 5.30 3.66 -4.44
C VAL A 85 6.78 3.60 -4.10
N VAL A 86 7.08 3.50 -2.80
CA VAL A 86 8.43 3.48 -2.25
C VAL A 86 8.69 2.13 -1.61
N ARG A 87 9.81 1.50 -1.96
CA ARG A 87 10.31 0.30 -1.28
C ARG A 87 11.29 0.73 -0.21
N ASN A 88 11.10 0.29 1.03
CA ASN A 88 11.99 0.60 2.13
C ASN A 88 12.64 -0.68 2.66
N VAL A 89 13.88 -0.55 3.11
CA VAL A 89 14.61 -1.57 3.87
C VAL A 89 14.91 -0.95 5.23
N VAL A 90 14.34 -1.51 6.29
CA VAL A 90 14.32 -0.90 7.61
C VAL A 90 14.90 -1.87 8.64
N TYR A 91 15.85 -1.38 9.43
CA TYR A 91 16.35 -2.09 10.61
C TYR A 91 15.59 -1.59 11.83
N TYR A 92 14.85 -2.46 12.49
CA TYR A 92 14.11 -2.09 13.69
C TYR A 92 14.95 -2.37 14.95
N PRO A 93 14.83 -1.57 16.01
CA PRO A 93 15.62 -1.76 17.23
C PRO A 93 15.44 -3.13 17.92
N CYS A 94 14.35 -3.84 17.64
CA CYS A 94 14.11 -5.17 18.19
C CYS A 94 15.04 -6.25 17.64
N CYS A 95 15.61 -6.03 16.46
CA CYS A 95 15.96 -7.12 15.56
C CYS A 95 17.17 -6.74 14.69
N GLU A 96 18.14 -7.65 14.53
CA GLU A 96 19.36 -7.39 13.75
C GLU A 96 19.13 -7.48 12.24
N ALA A 97 18.16 -8.28 11.80
CA ALA A 97 17.83 -8.46 10.40
C ALA A 97 16.97 -7.29 9.85
N PRO A 98 17.14 -6.92 8.57
CA PRO A 98 16.31 -5.90 7.95
C PRO A 98 14.91 -6.42 7.63
N TYR A 99 13.90 -5.57 7.76
CA TYR A 99 12.55 -5.80 7.28
C TYR A 99 12.29 -4.96 6.05
N ILE A 100 11.57 -5.53 5.08
CA ILE A 100 11.26 -4.85 3.82
C ILE A 100 9.78 -4.49 3.82
N ASP A 101 9.48 -3.25 3.46
CA ASP A 101 8.12 -2.80 3.22
C ASP A 101 7.99 -2.09 1.85
N VAL A 102 6.76 -2.03 1.37
CA VAL A 102 6.36 -1.20 0.25
C VAL A 102 5.31 -0.21 0.76
N THR A 103 5.67 1.07 0.74
CA THR A 103 4.83 2.17 1.15
C THR A 103 4.17 2.83 -0.06
N PHE A 104 2.85 2.86 -0.05
CA PHE A 104 2.00 3.52 -1.02
C PHE A 104 1.62 4.90 -0.50
N GLU A 105 2.08 5.94 -1.18
CA GLU A 105 1.73 7.33 -0.88
C GLU A 105 0.64 7.80 -1.83
N VAL A 106 -0.44 8.33 -1.28
CA VAL A 106 -1.59 8.87 -2.00
C VAL A 106 -1.68 10.36 -1.70
N PHE A 107 -1.53 11.18 -2.74
CA PHE A 107 -1.65 12.64 -2.64
C PHE A 107 -3.06 13.03 -3.05
N MET A 108 -3.80 13.68 -2.15
CA MET A 108 -5.19 14.03 -2.37
C MET A 108 -5.49 15.46 -1.91
N ARG A 109 -6.45 16.12 -2.55
CA ARG A 109 -6.90 17.46 -2.24
C ARG A 109 -8.38 17.45 -1.91
N ARG A 110 -8.77 18.14 -0.84
CA ARG A 110 -10.18 18.37 -0.54
C ARG A 110 -10.79 19.37 -1.52
N ARG A 111 -11.99 19.07 -2.03
CA ARG A 111 -12.78 19.96 -2.91
C ARG A 111 -13.51 21.04 -2.11
#